data_AF-A0A395CVH2-F1
#
_entry.id   AF-A0A395CVH2-F1
#
_cell.length_a   1.000
_cell.length_b   1.000
_cell.length_c   1.000
_cell.angle_alpha   90.00
_cell.angle_beta   90.00
_cell.angle_gamma   90.00
#
_symmetry.space_group_name_H-M   'P 1'
#
loop_
_entity.id
_entity.type
_entity.pdbx_description
1 polymer ?
#
loop_
_entity_poly.entity_id
_entity_poly.type
_entity_poly.pdbx_seq_one_letter_code
_entity_poly.pdbx_strand_id
1 'polypeptide(L)' 'MFEGLSDKLSGIFDKLTRRGALSEADVAEALREVRRALLEADVALDVVRSFTDRVQAKAVGANVVKSVSPGQMVVKIV' A
#
# COMPACT_ATOMS: atom_id res chain seq x y z
N MET A 1 -7.93 -17.21 -9.34
CA MET A 1 -6.82 -17.12 -8.35
C MET A 1 -6.29 -15.69 -8.23
N PHE A 2 -6.00 -15.00 -9.32
CA PHE A 2 -5.53 -13.60 -9.33
C PHE A 2 -6.62 -12.57 -8.94
N GLU A 3 -7.90 -12.86 -9.22
CA GLU A 3 -9.02 -11.97 -8.89
C GLU A 3 -9.20 -11.74 -7.39
N GLY A 4 -9.09 -12.78 -6.56
CA GLY A 4 -9.22 -12.63 -5.11
C GLY A 4 -8.11 -11.80 -4.46
N LEU A 5 -6.94 -11.72 -5.10
CA LEU A 5 -5.84 -10.84 -4.68
C LEU A 5 -6.11 -9.39 -5.11
N SER A 6 -6.56 -9.19 -6.36
CA SER A 6 -6.97 -7.88 -6.87
C SER A 6 -8.09 -7.24 -6.04
N ASP A 7 -9.08 -8.03 -5.64
CA ASP A 7 -10.21 -7.52 -4.85
C ASP A 7 -9.78 -7.13 -3.43
N LYS A 8 -8.92 -7.93 -2.79
CA LYS A 8 -8.36 -7.61 -1.47
C LYS A 8 -7.49 -6.35 -1.52
N LEU A 9 -6.62 -6.25 -2.52
CA LEU A 9 -5.77 -5.08 -2.72
C LEU A 9 -6.61 -3.82 -3.00
N SER A 10 -7.61 -3.92 -3.88
CA SER A 10 -8.52 -2.80 -4.19
C SER A 10 -9.28 -2.33 -2.96
N GLY A 11 -9.78 -3.24 -2.11
CA GLY A 11 -10.46 -2.87 -0.86
C GLY A 11 -9.55 -2.19 0.17
N ILE A 12 -8.27 -2.56 0.22
CA ILE A 12 -7.27 -1.90 1.08
C ILE A 12 -6.98 -0.50 0.53
N PHE A 13 -6.75 -0.38 -0.79
CA PHE A 13 -6.47 0.90 -1.44
C PHE A 13 -7.66 1.87 -1.37
N ASP A 14 -8.90 1.41 -1.48
CA ASP A 14 -10.10 2.25 -1.32
C ASP A 14 -10.20 2.87 0.08
N LYS A 15 -9.85 2.11 1.12
CA LYS A 15 -9.81 2.61 2.50
C LYS A 15 -8.74 3.67 2.69
N LEU A 16 -7.55 3.47 2.11
CA LEU A 16 -6.47 4.45 2.09
C LEU A 16 -6.85 5.72 1.29
N THR A 17 -7.59 5.56 0.21
CA THR A 17 -7.97 6.66 -0.70
C THR A 17 -9.04 7.58 -0.09
N ARG A 18 -9.97 7.04 0.71
CA ARG A 18 -11.03 7.82 1.37
C ARG A 18 -10.56 8.71 2.52
N ARG A 19 -9.39 8.42 3.11
CA ARG A 19 -8.77 9.29 4.13
C ARG A 19 -7.93 10.35 3.39
N GLY A 20 -8.51 11.55 3.21
CA GLY A 20 -7.92 12.64 2.42
C GLY A 20 -6.53 13.14 2.84
N ALA A 21 -6.04 12.72 4.01
CA ALA A 21 -4.63 12.80 4.41
C ALA A 21 -4.28 11.49 5.13
N LEU A 22 -3.19 10.83 4.71
CA LEU A 22 -2.69 9.65 5.40
C LEU A 22 -1.60 10.08 6.37
N SER A 23 -1.75 9.65 7.63
CA SER A 23 -0.67 9.76 8.60
C SER A 23 0.36 8.65 8.35
N GLU A 24 1.59 8.83 8.86
CA GLU A 24 2.60 7.77 8.84
C GLU A 24 2.10 6.49 9.53
N ALA A 25 1.24 6.63 10.55
CA ALA A 25 0.63 5.50 11.25
C ALA A 25 -0.32 4.71 10.34
N ASP A 26 -1.17 5.39 9.55
CA ASP A 26 -2.09 4.74 8.61
C ASP A 26 -1.32 3.97 7.53
N VAL A 27 -0.23 4.55 7.02
CA VAL A 27 0.64 3.91 6.02
C VAL A 27 1.33 2.67 6.60
N ALA A 28 1.83 2.75 7.84
CA ALA A 28 2.47 1.62 8.50
C ALA A 28 1.49 0.47 8.77
N GLU A 29 0.24 0.78 9.12
CA GLU A 29 -0.81 -0.21 9.32
C GLU A 29 -1.19 -0.91 7.99
N ALA A 30 -1.39 -0.14 6.93
CA ALA A 30 -1.65 -0.67 5.59
C ALA A 30 -0.51 -1.56 5.07
N LEU A 31 0.75 -1.14 5.24
CA LEU A 31 1.92 -1.93 4.83
C LEU A 31 2.01 -3.27 5.57
N ARG A 32 1.56 -3.33 6.83
CA ARG A 32 1.48 -4.59 7.59
C ARG A 32 0.46 -5.55 6.99
N GLU A 33 -0.71 -5.06 6.57
CA GLU A 33 -1.73 -5.88 5.91
C GLU A 33 -1.23 -6.41 4.56
N VAL A 34 -0.62 -5.54 3.75
CA VAL A 34 -0.03 -5.90 2.46
C VAL A 34 1.06 -6.96 2.63
N ARG A 35 1.93 -6.81 3.65
CA ARG A 35 2.97 -7.81 3.94
C ARG A 35 2.38 -9.18 4.25
N ARG A 36 1.30 -9.26 5.04
CA ARG A 36 0.63 -10.53 5.34
C ARG A 36 0.03 -11.15 4.09
N ALA A 37 -0.69 -10.36 3.29
CA ALA A 37 -1.31 -10.83 2.06
C ALA A 37 -0.28 -11.38 1.05
N LEU A 38 0.90 -10.77 0.96
CA LEU A 38 1.98 -11.25 0.10
C LEU A 38 2.58 -12.57 0.61
N LEU A 39 2.77 -12.71 1.92
CA LEU A 39 3.26 -13.96 2.52
C LEU A 39 2.25 -15.10 2.42
N GLU A 40 0.95 -14.80 2.57
CA GLU A 40 -0.15 -15.76 2.36
C GLU A 40 -0.25 -16.24 0.91
N ALA A 41 0.26 -15.45 -0.03
CA ALA A 41 0.28 -15.78 -1.45
C ALA A 41 1.59 -16.50 -1.88
N ASP A 42 2.34 -17.05 -0.95
CA ASP A 42 3.64 -17.73 -1.18
C ASP A 42 4.69 -16.85 -1.89
N VAL A 43 4.66 -15.53 -1.67
CA VAL A 43 5.68 -14.62 -2.19
C VAL A 43 6.94 -14.71 -1.34
N ALA A 44 8.10 -14.85 -2.00
CA ALA A 44 9.39 -14.92 -1.34
C ALA A 44 9.66 -13.70 -0.44
N LEU A 45 10.19 -13.93 0.77
CA LEU A 45 10.40 -12.92 1.79
C LEU A 45 11.25 -11.73 1.29
N ASP A 46 12.24 -11.99 0.45
CA ASP A 46 13.13 -10.97 -0.12
C ASP A 46 12.36 -10.03 -1.07
N VAL A 47 11.44 -10.58 -1.85
CA VAL A 47 10.55 -9.81 -2.74
C VAL A 47 9.61 -8.96 -1.90
N VAL A 48 9.00 -9.55 -0.87
CA VAL A 48 8.09 -8.84 0.05
C VAL A 48 8.80 -7.67 0.74
N ARG A 49 10.00 -7.89 1.27
CA ARG A 49 10.80 -6.84 1.91
C ARG A 49 11.12 -5.70 0.94
N SER A 50 11.68 -6.03 -0.23
CA SER A 50 12.04 -5.02 -1.22
C SER A 50 10.82 -4.23 -1.70
N PHE A 51 9.65 -4.87 -1.78
CA PHE A 51 8.40 -4.22 -2.14
C PHE A 51 7.91 -3.28 -1.04
N THR A 52 7.83 -3.74 0.20
CA THR A 52 7.37 -2.91 1.33
C THR A 52 8.28 -1.70 1.55
N ASP A 53 9.60 -1.86 1.41
CA ASP A 53 10.57 -0.79 1.60
C ASP A 53 10.43 0.29 0.52
N ARG A 54 10.23 -0.11 -0.75
CA ARG A 54 9.97 0.82 -1.86
C ARG A 54 8.66 1.59 -1.66
N VAL A 55 7.60 0.91 -1.22
CA VAL A 55 6.30 1.54 -0.98
C VAL A 55 6.36 2.49 0.21
N GLN A 56 7.05 2.12 1.29
CA GLN A 56 7.24 2.98 2.47
C GLN A 56 8.02 4.26 2.12
N ALA A 57 9.14 4.14 1.39
CA ALA A 57 9.94 5.28 0.98
C ALA A 57 9.15 6.27 0.11
N LYS A 58 8.30 5.77 -0.80
CA LYS A 58 7.44 6.60 -1.64
C LYS A 58 6.26 7.21 -0.86
N ALA A 59 5.69 6.48 0.09
CA ALA A 59 4.56 6.96 0.89
C ALA A 59 4.97 8.00 1.96
N VAL A 60 6.18 7.92 2.51
CA VAL A 60 6.71 8.92 3.44
C VAL A 60 7.31 10.12 2.67
N GLY A 61 8.00 9.87 1.56
CA GLY A 61 8.72 10.89 0.78
C GLY A 61 7.83 11.74 -0.15
N ALA A 62 6.72 11.21 -0.65
CA ALA A 62 5.80 11.97 -1.49
C ALA A 62 4.71 12.59 -0.62
N ASN A 63 4.93 13.81 -0.12
CA ASN A 63 3.91 14.82 0.26
C ASN A 63 2.45 14.32 0.41
N VAL A 64 2.18 13.32 1.26
CA VAL A 64 0.80 12.87 1.50
C VAL A 64 0.02 13.92 2.29
N VAL A 65 0.75 14.92 2.79
CA VAL A 65 0.27 16.09 3.52
C VAL A 65 -0.33 17.16 2.60
N LYS A 66 -0.03 17.19 1.29
CA LYS A 66 -0.48 18.30 0.42
C LYS A 66 -0.95 17.83 -0.96
N SER A 67 -2.25 17.57 -1.03
CA SER A 67 -3.07 17.88 -2.21
C SER A 67 -2.69 17.16 -3.51
N VAL A 68 -2.93 15.85 -3.59
CA VAL A 68 -3.63 15.19 -4.71
C VAL A 68 -4.23 13.91 -4.12
N SER A 69 -5.46 13.55 -4.48
CA SER A 69 -6.17 12.39 -3.92
C SER A 69 -5.24 11.17 -3.72
N PRO A 70 -5.02 10.71 -2.46
CA PRO A 70 -4.00 9.71 -2.13
C PRO A 70 -4.09 8.41 -2.95
N GLY A 71 -5.29 8.03 -3.39
CA GLY A 71 -5.51 6.84 -4.22
C GLY A 71 -4.89 6.90 -5.61
N GLN A 72 -4.76 8.09 -6.20
CA GLN A 72 -4.07 8.26 -7.48
C GLN A 72 -2.55 8.10 -7.34
N MET A 73 -1.97 8.42 -6.17
CA MET A 73 -0.55 8.21 -5.93
C MET A 73 -0.21 6.73 -5.73
N VAL A 74 -1.03 5.97 -5.04
CA VAL A 74 -0.75 4.55 -4.79
C VAL A 74 -0.78 3.73 -6.08
N VAL A 75 -1.71 4.01 -6.99
CA VAL A 75 -1.74 3.39 -8.33
C VAL A 75 -0.54 3.82 -9.19
N LYS A 76 -0.03 5.06 -9.04
CA LYS A 76 1.17 5.53 -9.74
C LYS A 76 2.48 4.94 -9.21
N ILE A 77 2.46 4.40 -8.00
CA ILE A 77 3.65 3.90 -7.29
C ILE A 77 3.90 2.42 -7.58
N VAL A 78 2.84 1.66 -7.91
CA VAL A 78 2.85 0.23 -8.25
C VAL A 78 3.20 0.03 -9.72
#